data_AF-A0A8J7ARW7-F1
#
_entry.id   AF-A0A8J7ARW7-F1
#
_cell.length_a   1.000
_cell.length_b   1.000
_cell.length_c   1.000
_cell.angle_alpha   90.00
_cell.angle_beta   90.00
_cell.angle_gamma   90.00
#
_symmetry.space_group_name_H-M   'P 1'
#
loop_
_entity.id
_entity.type
_entity.pdbx_description
1 polymer ?
#
loop_
_entity_poly.entity_id
_entity_poly.type
_entity_poly.pdbx_seq_one_letter_code
_entity_poly.pdbx_strand_id
1 'polypeptide(L)'
;MSYSFDIIGIAPVLQFFNHQQQVEANRDRAQAYLGSYCCTLDAFISATEVVHRKPDWDWDAIVSTIVNFWLNQEKDVRHWQQQFAAAKDAPNLGDQNLIVARVINYDSLRHEFETLFDD
;
A
#
# COMPACT_ATOMS: atom_id res chain seq x y z
N MET A 1 -4.31 -4.52 16.66
CA MET A 1 -3.70 -3.42 15.90
C MET A 1 -4.78 -2.86 15.00
N SER A 2 -5.02 -1.55 15.04
CA SER A 2 -6.05 -0.90 14.20
C SER A 2 -5.68 -0.85 12.72
N TYR A 3 -4.40 -1.03 12.38
CA TYR A 3 -3.90 -0.97 11.01
C TYR A 3 -3.13 -2.24 10.61
N SER A 4 -3.24 -2.64 9.34
CA SER A 4 -2.38 -3.63 8.70
C SER A 4 -1.62 -3.01 7.54
N PHE A 5 -0.40 -3.50 7.29
CA PHE A 5 0.38 -3.17 6.11
C PHE A 5 0.82 -4.46 5.43
N ASP A 6 0.61 -4.54 4.12
CA ASP A 6 1.01 -5.69 3.31
C ASP A 6 1.52 -5.24 1.94
N ILE A 7 2.60 -5.86 1.45
CA ILE A 7 3.03 -5.72 0.06
C ILE A 7 2.21 -6.68 -0.79
N ILE A 8 1.48 -6.15 -1.77
CA ILE A 8 0.47 -6.92 -2.52
C ILE A 8 0.93 -7.31 -3.93
N GLY A 9 1.90 -6.60 -4.51
CA GLY A 9 2.25 -6.83 -5.91
C GLY A 9 3.15 -5.79 -6.53
N ILE A 10 3.38 -5.99 -7.82
CA ILE A 10 4.08 -5.04 -8.69
C ILE A 10 3.10 -4.69 -9.81
N ALA A 11 2.93 -3.40 -10.08
CA ALA A 11 2.01 -2.92 -11.10
C ALA A 11 2.64 -1.77 -11.91
N PRO A 12 2.30 -1.63 -13.20
CA PRO A 12 2.65 -0.44 -13.98
C PRO A 12 2.06 0.83 -13.36
N VAL A 13 2.82 1.94 -13.38
CA VAL A 13 2.43 3.21 -12.76
C VAL A 13 1.06 3.71 -13.21
N LEU A 14 0.74 3.58 -14.50
CA LEU A 14 -0.54 4.03 -15.06
C LEU A 14 -1.71 3.21 -14.51
N GLN A 15 -1.53 1.89 -14.36
CA GLN A 15 -2.56 1.03 -13.81
C GLN A 15 -2.77 1.34 -12.31
N PHE A 16 -1.67 1.50 -11.57
CA PHE A 16 -1.71 1.88 -10.17
C PHE A 16 -2.42 3.22 -9.96
N PHE A 17 -2.07 4.24 -10.75
CA PHE A 17 -2.66 5.57 -10.63
C PHE A 17 -4.16 5.58 -10.93
N ASN A 18 -4.60 4.88 -11.99
CA ASN A 18 -6.02 4.75 -12.29
C ASN A 18 -6.79 4.08 -11.15
N HIS A 19 -6.22 3.03 -10.55
CA HIS A 19 -6.83 2.34 -9.41
C HIS A 19 -6.85 3.23 -8.16
N GLN A 20 -5.75 3.93 -7.88
CA GLN A 20 -5.65 4.84 -6.74
C GLN A 20 -6.71 5.95 -6.82
N GLN A 21 -6.95 6.54 -8.00
CA GLN A 21 -8.00 7.54 -8.16
C GLN A 21 -9.39 7.02 -7.84
N GLN A 22 -9.72 5.79 -8.26
CA GLN A 22 -11.02 5.18 -7.97
C GLN A 22 -11.21 4.95 -6.47
N VAL A 23 -10.18 4.46 -5.79
CA VAL A 23 -10.21 4.19 -4.34
C VAL A 23 -10.21 5.50 -3.55
N GLU A 24 -9.47 6.51 -4.00
CA GLU A 24 -9.42 7.86 -3.39
C GLU A 24 -10.70 8.68 -3.62
N ALA A 25 -11.55 8.28 -4.56
CA ALA A 25 -12.85 8.91 -4.74
C ALA A 25 -13.75 8.72 -3.52
N ASN A 26 -13.60 7.60 -2.79
CA ASN A 26 -14.34 7.33 -1.56
C ASN A 26 -13.61 7.96 -0.34
N ARG A 27 -14.31 8.84 0.38
CA ARG A 27 -13.77 9.53 1.58
C ARG A 27 -13.70 8.61 2.80
N ASP A 28 -14.61 7.65 2.90
CA ASP A 28 -14.72 6.72 4.04
C ASP A 28 -14.02 5.38 3.76
N ARG A 29 -13.05 5.39 2.85
CA ARG A 29 -12.30 4.19 2.46
C ARG A 29 -11.63 3.53 3.66
N ALA A 30 -11.74 2.21 3.76
CA ALA A 30 -11.03 1.42 4.76
C ALA A 30 -9.59 1.06 4.36
N GLN A 31 -9.22 1.29 3.10
CA GLN A 31 -7.90 0.90 2.56
C GLN A 31 -7.26 2.01 1.72
N ALA A 32 -5.94 2.09 1.79
CA ALA A 32 -5.12 2.98 0.97
C ALA A 32 -3.99 2.17 0.33
N TYR A 33 -3.61 2.56 -0.88
CA TYR A 33 -2.54 1.92 -1.62
C TYR A 33 -1.33 2.84 -1.70
N LEU A 34 -0.14 2.28 -1.50
CA LEU A 34 1.14 2.97 -1.49
C LEU A 34 1.99 2.39 -2.64
N GLY A 35 2.36 3.23 -3.58
CA GLY A 35 3.23 2.87 -4.70
C GLY A 35 4.63 3.43 -4.49
N SER A 36 5.66 2.61 -4.74
CA SER A 36 7.05 3.03 -4.66
C SER A 36 7.88 2.47 -5.83
N TYR A 37 8.88 3.23 -6.27
CA TYR A 37 9.88 2.80 -7.26
C TYR A 37 11.03 1.98 -6.63
N CYS A 38 11.06 1.90 -5.30
CA CYS A 38 12.05 1.21 -4.49
C CYS A 38 11.36 0.33 -3.44
N CYS A 39 11.77 -0.94 -3.34
CA CYS A 39 11.28 -1.86 -2.30
C CYS A 39 12.07 -1.68 -1.00
N THR A 40 11.97 -0.48 -0.41
CA THR A 40 12.70 -0.10 0.81
C THR A 40 11.75 0.59 1.79
N LEU A 41 12.04 0.43 3.09
CA LEU A 41 11.21 0.96 4.17
C LEU A 41 10.99 2.47 4.05
N ASP A 42 12.06 3.22 3.83
CA ASP A 42 12.07 4.68 3.65
C ASP A 42 11.20 5.13 2.48
N ALA A 43 11.21 4.37 1.37
CA ALA A 43 10.41 4.71 0.20
C ALA A 43 8.91 4.50 0.45
N PHE A 44 8.53 3.47 1.23
CA PHE A 44 7.13 3.29 1.63
C PHE A 44 6.67 4.30 2.68
N ILE A 45 7.54 4.68 3.62
CA ILE A 45 7.23 5.76 4.57
C ILE A 45 7.01 7.06 3.79
N SER A 46 7.90 7.41 2.86
CA SER A 46 7.75 8.58 1.99
C SER A 46 6.46 8.51 1.16
N ALA A 47 6.09 7.32 0.67
CA ALA A 47 4.85 7.15 -0.07
C ALA A 47 3.59 7.45 0.77
N THR A 48 3.64 7.27 2.09
CA THR A 48 2.51 7.68 2.97
C THR A 48 2.33 9.19 3.03
N GLU A 49 3.40 9.96 2.84
CA GLU A 49 3.35 11.42 2.84
C GLU A 49 2.69 11.98 1.57
N VAL A 50 2.86 11.30 0.44
CA VAL A 50 2.40 11.72 -0.90
C VAL A 50 0.95 11.32 -1.19
N VAL A 51 0.27 10.65 -0.25
CA VAL A 51 -1.15 10.30 -0.39
C VAL A 51 -2.00 11.57 -0.48
N HIS A 52 -2.55 11.85 -1.65
CA HIS A 52 -3.22 13.11 -2.00
C HIS A 52 -4.46 13.39 -1.15
N ARG A 53 -5.15 12.34 -0.70
CA ARG A 53 -6.28 12.41 0.23
C ARG A 53 -5.96 11.59 1.45
N LYS A 54 -5.31 12.21 2.43
CA LYS A 54 -5.10 11.57 3.73
C LYS A 54 -6.46 11.45 4.44
N PRO A 55 -7.04 10.24 4.59
CA PRO A 55 -8.10 10.05 5.56
C PRO A 55 -7.60 10.46 6.95
N ASP A 56 -8.53 10.74 7.86
CA ASP A 56 -8.24 11.09 9.26
C ASP A 56 -7.80 9.85 10.06
N TRP A 57 -6.73 9.22 9.56
CA TRP A 57 -6.09 8.05 10.13
C TRP A 57 -4.90 8.46 10.99
N ASP A 58 -4.57 7.59 11.93
CA ASP A 58 -3.37 7.72 12.74
C ASP A 58 -2.15 7.32 11.89
N TRP A 59 -1.53 8.33 11.26
CA TRP A 59 -0.35 8.14 10.42
C TRP A 59 0.87 7.66 11.19
N ASP A 60 1.00 8.03 12.47
CA ASP A 60 2.08 7.54 13.33
C ASP A 60 1.92 6.05 13.60
N ALA A 61 0.68 5.59 13.84
CA ALA A 61 0.37 4.17 13.94
C ALA A 61 0.62 3.43 12.62
N ILE A 62 0.30 4.02 11.47
CA ILE A 62 0.59 3.43 10.15
C ILE A 62 2.10 3.26 9.95
N VAL A 63 2.90 4.29 10.22
CA VAL A 63 4.37 4.20 10.13
C VAL A 63 4.90 3.12 11.05
N SER A 64 4.38 3.03 12.28
CA SER A 64 4.75 1.98 13.23
C SER A 64 4.42 0.58 12.71
N THR A 65 3.26 0.41 12.06
CA THR A 65 2.86 -0.85 11.42
C THR A 65 3.77 -1.21 10.24
N ILE A 66 4.14 -0.23 9.41
CA ILE A 66 5.12 -0.42 8.33
C ILE A 66 6.44 -0.88 8.94
N VAL A 67 7.01 -0.17 9.91
CA VAL A 67 8.27 -0.56 10.55
C VAL A 67 8.20 -1.98 11.14
N ASN A 68 7.10 -2.31 11.83
CA ASN A 68 6.87 -3.65 12.38
C ASN A 68 6.79 -4.72 11.29
N PHE A 69 6.17 -4.45 10.14
CA PHE A 69 6.16 -5.37 9.01
C PHE A 69 7.59 -5.66 8.53
N TRP A 70 8.43 -4.63 8.36
CA TRP A 70 9.81 -4.81 7.93
C TRP A 70 10.67 -5.60 8.94
N LEU A 71 10.45 -5.38 10.24
CA LEU A 71 11.19 -6.09 11.29
C LEU A 71 10.79 -7.56 11.42
N ASN A 72 9.50 -7.88 11.21
CA ASN A 72 8.98 -9.24 11.45
C ASN A 72 8.84 -10.09 10.18
N GLN A 73 8.70 -9.47 9.00
CA GLN A 73 8.44 -10.16 7.73
C GLN A 73 9.60 -9.99 6.73
N GLU A 74 10.83 -10.20 7.21
CA GLU A 74 12.04 -10.09 6.38
C GLU A 74 11.97 -10.96 5.11
N LYS A 75 11.43 -12.18 5.24
CA LYS A 75 11.32 -13.13 4.12
C LYS A 75 10.42 -12.60 3.01
N ASP A 76 9.28 -12.00 3.37
CA ASP A 76 8.32 -11.45 2.43
C ASP A 76 8.87 -10.19 1.76
N VAL A 77 9.51 -9.31 2.53
CA VAL A 77 10.22 -8.15 1.98
C VAL A 77 11.28 -8.59 0.97
N ARG A 78 12.11 -9.59 1.33
CA ARG A 78 13.15 -10.12 0.45
C ARG A 78 12.59 -10.77 -0.81
N HIS A 79 11.48 -11.50 -0.67
CA HIS A 79 10.76 -12.08 -1.81
C HIS A 79 10.31 -11.00 -2.80
N TRP A 80 9.69 -9.93 -2.29
CA TRP A 80 9.23 -8.82 -3.12
C TRP A 80 10.37 -8.00 -3.73
N GLN A 81 11.48 -7.84 -3.02
CA GLN A 81 12.70 -7.24 -3.58
C GLN A 81 13.21 -8.00 -4.81
N GLN A 82 13.25 -9.33 -4.73
CA GLN A 82 13.69 -10.18 -5.84
C GLN A 82 12.71 -10.13 -7.02
N GLN A 83 11.41 -10.25 -6.74
CA GLN A 83 10.36 -10.13 -7.76
C GLN A 83 10.42 -8.78 -8.47
N PHE A 84 10.65 -7.71 -7.73
CA PHE A 84 10.70 -6.36 -8.28
C PHE A 84 11.95 -6.11 -9.11
N ALA A 85 13.10 -6.65 -8.70
CA ALA A 85 14.31 -6.62 -9.53
C ALA A 85 14.10 -7.37 -10.85
N ALA A 86 13.55 -8.60 -10.79
CA ALA A 86 13.26 -9.39 -12.00
C ALA A 86 12.24 -8.69 -12.92
N ALA A 87 11.24 -8.00 -12.36
CA ALA A 87 10.26 -7.24 -13.13
C ALA A 87 10.83 -5.96 -13.76
N LYS A 88 11.93 -5.40 -13.22
CA LYS A 88 12.67 -4.29 -13.86
C LYS A 88 13.57 -4.76 -14.98
N ASP A 89 14.17 -5.93 -14.84
CA ASP A 89 15.06 -6.51 -15.86
C ASP A 89 14.28 -7.09 -17.07
N ALA A 90 12.95 -7.23 -16.96
CA ALA A 90 12.11 -7.75 -18.01
C ALA A 90 11.95 -6.75 -19.18
N PRO A 91 12.39 -7.09 -20.41
CA PRO A 91 12.51 -6.14 -21.54
C PRO A 91 11.18 -5.63 -22.12
N ASN A 92 10.02 -6.07 -21.60
CA ASN A 92 8.69 -5.78 -22.16
C ASN A 92 7.81 -4.89 -21.27
N LEU A 93 8.16 -4.70 -20.00
CA LEU A 93 7.50 -3.74 -19.12
C LEU A 93 8.51 -2.62 -18.89
N GLY A 94 8.39 -1.52 -19.64
CA GLY A 94 9.29 -0.37 -19.49
C GLY A 94 9.41 0.10 -18.02
N ASP A 95 10.46 0.88 -17.75
CA ASP A 95 10.95 1.41 -16.45
C ASP A 95 9.92 2.00 -15.44
N GLN A 96 8.64 1.91 -15.72
CA GLN A 96 7.53 2.49 -15.00
C GLN A 96 6.75 1.47 -14.15
N ASN A 97 7.42 0.44 -13.63
CA ASN A 97 6.82 -0.49 -12.66
C ASN A 97 6.99 0.03 -11.23
N LEU A 98 5.92 -0.06 -10.45
CA LEU A 98 5.88 0.27 -9.03
C LEU A 98 5.68 -1.00 -8.22
N ILE A 99 6.38 -1.11 -7.09
CA ILE A 99 5.97 -2.02 -6.05
C ILE A 99 4.81 -1.38 -5.29
N VAL A 100 3.77 -2.17 -5.06
CA VAL A 100 2.51 -1.71 -4.47
C VAL A 100 2.33 -2.39 -3.13
N ALA A 101 2.07 -1.59 -2.13
CA ALA A 101 1.61 -2.02 -0.83
C ALA A 101 0.22 -1.47 -0.53
N ARG A 102 -0.42 -2.06 0.45
CA ARG A 102 -1.72 -1.67 0.95
C ARG A 102 -1.65 -1.45 2.45
N VAL A 103 -2.27 -0.37 2.90
CA VAL A 103 -2.61 -0.12 4.30
C VAL A 103 -4.11 -0.33 4.48
N ILE A 104 -4.49 -1.09 5.49
CA ILE A 104 -5.89 -1.31 5.86
C ILE A 104 -6.10 -0.73 7.25
N ASN A 105 -7.18 0.04 7.44
CA ASN A 105 -7.72 0.40 8.73
C ASN A 105 -8.84 -0.59 9.09
N TYR A 106 -8.61 -1.44 10.09
CA TYR A 106 -9.58 -2.44 10.53
C TYR A 106 -10.83 -1.83 11.15
N ASP A 107 -10.70 -0.67 11.78
CA ASP A 107 -11.83 0.02 12.41
C ASP A 107 -12.76 0.58 11.33
N SER A 108 -12.20 1.21 10.28
CA SER A 108 -12.96 1.63 9.10
C SER A 108 -13.54 0.45 8.33
N LEU A 109 -12.79 -0.65 8.20
CA LEU A 109 -13.26 -1.86 7.50
C LEU A 109 -14.42 -2.51 8.24
N ARG A 110 -14.36 -2.57 9.57
CA ARG A 110 -15.46 -3.07 10.40
C ARG A 110 -16.69 -2.20 10.23
N HIS A 111 -16.53 -0.88 10.25
CA HIS A 111 -17.65 0.03 10.08
C HIS A 111 -18.32 -0.11 8.70
N GLU A 112 -17.52 -0.17 7.62
CA GLU A 112 -18.01 -0.43 6.27
C GLU A 112 -18.75 -1.78 6.20
N PHE A 113 -18.19 -2.83 6.83
CA PHE A 113 -18.84 -4.12 6.90
C PHE A 113 -20.16 -4.08 7.67
N GLU A 114 -20.20 -3.48 8.86
CA GLU A 114 -21.42 -3.34 9.67
C GLU A 114 -22.52 -2.58 8.91
N THR A 115 -22.19 -1.51 8.19
CA THR A 115 -23.17 -0.79 7.36
C THR A 115 -23.76 -1.63 6.23
N LEU A 116 -23.08 -2.68 5.76
CA LEU A 116 -23.62 -3.61 4.75
C LEU A 116 -24.60 -4.64 5.34
N PHE A 117 -24.60 -4.85 6.66
CA PHE A 117 -25.52 -5.78 7.34
C PHE A 117 -26.71 -5.09 8.00
N ASP A 118 -26.68 -3.76 8.12
CA ASP A 118 -27.80 -2.94 8.61
C ASP A 118 -28.80 -2.55 7.49
N ASP A 119 -28.63 -3.09 6.27
CA ASP A 119 -29.62 -3.10 5.16
C ASP A 119 -30.42 -4.43 5.12
#